data_AF-A0A1I4HDI4-F1
#
_entry.id   AF-A0A1I4HDI4-F1
#
_cell.length_a   1.000
_cell.length_b   1.000
_cell.length_c   1.000
_cell.angle_alpha   90.00
_cell.angle_beta   90.00
_cell.angle_gamma   90.00
#
_symmetry.space_group_name_H-M   'P 1'
#
loop_
_entity.id
_entity.type
_entity.pdbx_description
1 polymer ?
#
loop_
_entity_poly.entity_id
_entity_poly.type
_entity_poly.pdbx_seq_one_letter_code
_entity_poly.pdbx_strand_id
1 'polypeptide(L)'
;MQYMIKVASLLSFTLLLISCSQEETINFEDANLEAAIESELGESFTEEEVEEITALNLADDNISDLEGLQHFSSLETVSLQDNQVKDFSELQELEQLESVNVVGNPLEESQEQLDQLSEKGINVIQSVGRSDGPGGFLWKVEDENTEVYLQGTIHAGVEDFYPLHEEIEKAYLKADVVVPEVDITNVDQSEMQQINMELGTYQDGSTVKDHISEDVFSELEDTLSQFGIPLEAVEMYKPWLLANTVQQLMTQQLGYTSGVDQYFLNKASEDGKEVIDLETAEEQLEIFADTSEEYQESMLESSLMNVLAFEQQMQELFETYEQGDEDKLLEVLSEEEIGSSEKKEENEAFLQAINGDRNHNMADQIIRFLEEDEADTYFVMVGSLHLLEDPHIRSILEEEGYQAERIH
;
A
#
# COMPACT_ATOMS: atom_id res chain seq x y z
N MET A 1 -32.75 -45.08 63.60
CA MET A 1 -32.26 -43.84 62.98
C MET A 1 -30.76 -44.00 62.79
N GLN A 2 -30.33 -44.06 61.52
CA GLN A 2 -28.96 -44.03 60.98
C GLN A 2 -27.98 -45.21 61.19
N TYR A 3 -27.29 -45.48 60.07
CA TYR A 3 -26.48 -46.62 59.61
C TYR A 3 -24.96 -46.37 59.74
N MET A 4 -24.18 -47.44 59.47
CA MET A 4 -22.84 -47.52 58.80
C MET A 4 -21.80 -48.26 59.66
N ILE A 5 -21.49 -49.55 59.42
CA ILE A 5 -20.73 -50.20 58.31
C ILE A 5 -19.34 -49.56 58.08
N LYS A 6 -18.29 -50.23 58.60
CA LYS A 6 -16.89 -50.06 58.17
C LYS A 6 -16.59 -51.12 57.10
N VAL A 7 -16.18 -50.65 55.92
CA VAL A 7 -15.77 -51.46 54.77
C VAL A 7 -14.28 -51.78 54.87
N ALA A 8 -13.93 -53.01 54.51
CA ALA A 8 -12.58 -53.56 54.47
C ALA A 8 -11.82 -53.12 53.20
N SER A 9 -10.51 -52.98 53.35
CA SER A 9 -9.54 -52.59 52.34
C SER A 9 -9.33 -53.69 51.29
N LEU A 10 -9.31 -53.32 50.00
CA LEU A 10 -8.79 -54.14 48.90
C LEU A 10 -7.84 -53.28 48.07
N LEU A 11 -6.55 -53.64 48.07
CA LEU A 11 -5.54 -53.09 47.15
C LEU A 11 -5.85 -53.60 45.73
N SER A 12 -5.96 -52.68 44.77
CA SER A 12 -5.89 -52.97 43.33
C SER A 12 -4.58 -52.39 42.79
N PHE A 13 -3.76 -53.25 42.18
CA PHE A 13 -2.47 -52.91 41.59
C PHE A 13 -2.73 -52.61 40.11
N THR A 14 -2.76 -51.34 39.72
CA THR A 14 -2.88 -50.92 38.32
C THR A 14 -1.50 -50.93 37.68
N LEU A 15 -1.31 -51.79 36.68
CA LEU A 15 -0.13 -51.85 35.83
C LEU A 15 -0.19 -50.65 34.86
N LEU A 16 0.68 -49.65 35.02
CA LEU A 16 0.88 -48.62 33.99
C LEU A 16 1.63 -49.24 32.81
N LEU A 17 0.96 -49.34 31.66
CA LEU A 17 1.63 -49.49 30.38
C LEU A 17 2.13 -48.10 29.99
N ILE A 18 3.44 -47.89 30.08
CA ILE A 18 4.10 -46.73 29.45
C ILE A 18 4.20 -47.08 27.97
N SER A 19 3.33 -46.48 27.15
CA SER A 19 3.55 -46.40 25.72
C SER A 19 4.64 -45.34 25.51
N CYS A 20 5.83 -45.75 25.07
CA CYS A 20 6.71 -44.81 24.38
C CYS A 20 6.08 -44.57 23.02
N SER A 21 5.45 -43.41 22.80
CA SER A 21 5.43 -42.84 21.46
C SER A 21 6.88 -42.46 21.13
N GLN A 22 7.40 -42.95 20.00
CA GLN A 22 8.49 -42.23 19.34
C GLN A 22 7.81 -41.01 18.73
N GLU A 23 8.30 -39.81 19.00
CA GLU A 23 8.00 -38.65 18.15
C GLU A 23 8.55 -39.01 16.75
N GLU A 24 7.65 -39.26 15.80
CA GLU A 24 8.03 -39.32 14.39
C GLU A 24 8.31 -37.88 13.97
N THR A 25 9.57 -37.62 13.63
CA THR A 25 10.02 -36.33 13.13
C THR A 25 9.67 -36.25 11.65
N ILE A 26 8.94 -35.20 11.25
CA ILE A 26 8.72 -34.90 9.84
C ILE A 26 10.08 -34.65 9.18
N ASN A 27 10.29 -35.20 7.99
CA ASN A 27 11.56 -35.09 7.27
C ASN A 27 11.38 -34.12 6.11
N PHE A 28 12.07 -32.99 6.17
CA PHE A 28 12.19 -32.02 5.09
C PHE A 28 13.49 -32.26 4.34
N GLU A 29 13.45 -32.45 3.02
CA GLU A 29 14.67 -32.63 2.23
C GLU A 29 15.40 -31.29 1.97
N ASP A 30 14.64 -30.18 1.95
CA ASP A 30 15.18 -28.83 1.89
C ASP A 30 15.33 -28.23 3.30
N ALA A 31 16.56 -27.88 3.66
CA ALA A 31 16.84 -27.24 4.94
C ALA A 31 16.27 -25.82 5.04
N ASN A 32 16.06 -25.15 3.90
CA ASN A 32 15.42 -23.84 3.88
C ASN A 32 13.92 -23.97 4.15
N LEU A 33 13.27 -25.02 3.63
CA LEU A 33 11.86 -25.30 3.96
C LEU A 33 11.70 -25.63 5.44
N GLU A 34 12.60 -26.46 6.00
CA GLU A 34 12.61 -26.76 7.44
C GLU A 34 12.74 -25.47 8.26
N ALA A 35 13.70 -24.61 7.92
CA ALA A 35 13.92 -23.34 8.61
C ALA A 35 12.74 -22.36 8.48
N ALA A 36 12.11 -22.28 7.31
CA ALA A 36 10.93 -21.44 7.09
C ALA A 36 9.75 -21.89 7.97
N ILE A 37 9.51 -23.21 8.04
CA ILE A 37 8.47 -23.78 8.91
C ILE A 37 8.80 -23.56 10.39
N GLU A 38 10.07 -23.71 10.80
CA GLU A 38 10.52 -23.38 12.16
C GLU A 38 10.34 -21.90 12.49
N SER A 39 10.46 -21.00 11.52
CA SER A 39 10.17 -19.57 11.70
C SER A 39 8.68 -19.32 11.95
N GLU A 40 7.82 -19.95 11.14
CA GLU A 40 6.36 -19.79 11.22
C GLU A 40 5.75 -20.44 12.47
N LEU A 41 6.24 -21.64 12.86
CA LEU A 41 5.65 -22.46 13.91
C LEU A 41 6.46 -22.49 15.22
N GLY A 42 7.72 -22.02 15.18
CA GLY A 42 8.70 -22.12 16.25
C GLY A 42 9.65 -23.33 16.11
N GLU A 43 10.81 -23.28 16.78
CA GLU A 43 11.92 -24.27 16.71
C GLU A 43 11.54 -25.74 17.04
N SER A 44 10.31 -26.01 17.47
CA SER A 44 9.85 -27.35 17.79
C SER A 44 8.34 -27.43 17.62
N PHE A 45 7.90 -28.28 16.72
CA PHE A 45 6.50 -28.61 16.47
C PHE A 45 6.29 -30.12 16.45
N THR A 46 5.07 -30.54 16.71
CA THR A 46 4.61 -31.92 16.65
C THR A 46 3.83 -32.19 15.35
N GLU A 47 3.71 -33.45 14.98
CA GLU A 47 2.90 -33.85 13.81
C GLU A 47 1.42 -33.42 13.96
N GLU A 48 0.87 -33.48 15.18
CA GLU A 48 -0.49 -33.02 15.47
C GLU A 48 -0.63 -31.50 15.26
N GLU A 49 0.38 -30.71 15.61
CA GLU A 49 0.37 -29.26 15.37
C GLU A 49 0.43 -28.95 13.87
N VAL A 50 1.27 -29.66 13.12
CA VAL A 50 1.38 -29.51 11.65
C VAL A 50 0.06 -29.85 10.94
N GLU A 51 -0.65 -30.88 11.40
CA GLU A 51 -1.96 -31.25 10.86
C GLU A 51 -3.05 -30.17 11.08
N GLU A 52 -2.91 -29.28 12.06
CA GLU A 52 -3.87 -28.21 12.36
C GLU A 52 -3.62 -26.90 11.61
N ILE A 53 -2.45 -26.74 10.96
CA ILE A 53 -2.10 -25.51 10.25
C ILE A 53 -2.91 -25.38 8.95
N THR A 54 -3.57 -24.23 8.79
CA THR A 54 -4.41 -23.91 7.62
C THR A 54 -3.79 -22.88 6.68
N ALA A 55 -2.77 -22.15 7.13
CA ALA A 55 -2.07 -21.14 6.34
C ALA A 55 -0.57 -21.16 6.63
N LEU A 56 0.25 -21.05 5.59
CA LEU A 56 1.70 -20.90 5.69
C LEU A 56 2.18 -19.78 4.77
N ASN A 57 3.06 -18.91 5.27
CA ASN A 57 3.84 -18.01 4.45
C ASN A 57 5.30 -18.52 4.39
N LEU A 58 5.73 -18.95 3.21
CA LEU A 58 7.07 -19.50 2.94
C LEU A 58 7.73 -18.72 1.79
N ALA A 59 7.50 -17.41 1.73
CA ALA A 59 7.99 -16.56 0.65
C ALA A 59 9.45 -16.12 0.88
N ASP A 60 10.22 -16.00 -0.21
CA ASP A 60 11.63 -15.53 -0.22
C ASP A 60 12.61 -16.32 0.68
N ASP A 61 12.30 -17.58 0.95
CA ASP A 61 13.13 -18.46 1.79
C ASP A 61 14.16 -19.27 0.97
N ASN A 62 14.28 -19.02 -0.34
CA ASN A 62 15.15 -19.75 -1.25
C ASN A 62 14.93 -21.28 -1.20
N ILE A 63 13.68 -21.70 -1.00
CA ILE A 63 13.20 -23.08 -1.01
C ILE A 63 13.27 -23.63 -2.43
N SER A 64 13.68 -24.88 -2.58
CA SER A 64 13.83 -25.56 -3.86
C SER A 64 13.13 -26.91 -3.95
N ASP A 65 12.80 -27.51 -2.81
CA ASP A 65 12.11 -28.80 -2.68
C ASP A 65 11.00 -28.70 -1.62
N LEU A 66 9.82 -29.22 -1.95
CA LEU A 66 8.61 -29.14 -1.11
C LEU A 66 8.36 -30.42 -0.29
N GLU A 67 9.23 -31.43 -0.39
CA GLU A 67 9.08 -32.69 0.36
C GLU A 67 8.99 -32.42 1.86
N GLY A 68 7.91 -32.89 2.46
CA GLY A 68 7.52 -32.64 3.85
C GLY A 68 6.21 -31.84 3.96
N LEU A 69 5.86 -31.02 2.96
CA LEU A 69 4.61 -30.25 2.99
C LEU A 69 3.36 -31.12 2.98
N GLN A 70 3.41 -32.35 2.44
CA GLN A 70 2.28 -33.28 2.44
C GLN A 70 1.74 -33.64 3.84
N HIS A 71 2.52 -33.38 4.90
CA HIS A 71 2.08 -33.58 6.29
C HIS A 71 1.07 -32.52 6.78
N PHE A 72 0.96 -31.38 6.11
CA PHE A 72 0.06 -30.27 6.46
C PHE A 72 -1.36 -30.54 5.95
N SER A 73 -2.00 -31.59 6.46
CA SER A 73 -3.25 -32.12 5.89
C SER A 73 -4.47 -31.16 5.93
N SER A 74 -4.43 -30.12 6.78
CA SER A 74 -5.46 -29.08 6.84
C SER A 74 -5.06 -27.78 6.13
N LEU A 75 -3.93 -27.75 5.40
CA LEU A 75 -3.46 -26.53 4.75
C LEU A 75 -4.43 -26.07 3.66
N GLU A 76 -4.97 -24.88 3.82
CA GLU A 76 -5.90 -24.22 2.89
C GLU A 76 -5.16 -23.20 2.02
N THR A 77 -4.15 -22.53 2.57
CA THR A 77 -3.39 -21.50 1.84
C THR A 77 -1.89 -21.64 2.07
N VAL A 78 -1.10 -21.49 1.00
CA VAL A 78 0.36 -21.44 1.10
C VAL A 78 0.94 -20.40 0.14
N SER A 79 1.82 -19.55 0.65
CA SER A 79 2.66 -18.70 -0.18
C SER A 79 4.03 -19.35 -0.34
N LEU A 80 4.41 -19.66 -1.58
CA LEU A 80 5.74 -20.14 -1.98
C LEU A 80 6.46 -19.10 -2.82
N GLN A 81 6.05 -17.83 -2.73
CA GLN A 81 6.55 -16.77 -3.59
C GLN A 81 8.07 -16.59 -3.52
N ASP A 82 8.70 -16.17 -4.63
CA ASP A 82 10.12 -15.80 -4.74
C ASP A 82 11.11 -16.87 -4.25
N ASN A 83 10.76 -18.14 -4.50
CA ASN A 83 11.61 -19.29 -4.22
C ASN A 83 12.26 -19.87 -5.50
N GLN A 84 12.88 -21.03 -5.37
CA GLN A 84 13.55 -21.77 -6.45
C GLN A 84 12.84 -23.09 -6.78
N VAL A 85 11.55 -23.22 -6.44
CA VAL A 85 10.75 -24.42 -6.60
C VAL A 85 10.43 -24.67 -8.08
N LYS A 86 10.67 -25.91 -8.51
CA LYS A 86 10.39 -26.38 -9.89
C LYS A 86 9.41 -27.54 -9.93
N ASP A 87 9.26 -28.23 -8.82
CA ASP A 87 8.36 -29.36 -8.68
C ASP A 87 7.31 -28.99 -7.63
N PHE A 88 6.04 -28.97 -8.04
CA PHE A 88 4.89 -28.70 -7.19
C PHE A 88 4.04 -29.96 -7.02
N SER A 89 4.63 -31.14 -7.21
CA SER A 89 3.89 -32.41 -7.14
C SER A 89 3.34 -32.69 -5.74
N GLU A 90 4.04 -32.24 -4.70
CA GLU A 90 3.72 -32.39 -3.29
C GLU A 90 2.42 -31.66 -2.94
N LEU A 91 2.18 -30.50 -3.56
CA LEU A 91 0.93 -29.74 -3.38
C LEU A 91 -0.30 -30.49 -3.89
N GLN A 92 -0.13 -31.49 -4.76
CA GLN A 92 -1.25 -32.28 -5.26
C GLN A 92 -1.81 -33.24 -4.21
N GLU A 93 -1.06 -33.52 -3.14
CA GLU A 93 -1.46 -34.40 -2.04
C GLU A 93 -2.28 -33.67 -0.97
N LEU A 94 -2.26 -32.33 -0.98
CA LEU A 94 -2.97 -31.48 -0.03
C LEU A 94 -4.46 -31.37 -0.40
N GLU A 95 -5.29 -32.19 0.24
CA GLU A 95 -6.73 -32.29 -0.08
C GLU A 95 -7.54 -31.05 0.29
N GLN A 96 -7.07 -30.23 1.24
CA GLN A 96 -7.75 -29.00 1.69
C GLN A 96 -7.20 -27.74 1.03
N LEU A 97 -6.17 -27.82 0.18
CA LEU A 97 -5.54 -26.63 -0.39
C LEU A 97 -6.53 -25.89 -1.30
N GLU A 98 -6.78 -24.63 -0.99
CA GLU A 98 -7.68 -23.73 -1.71
C GLU A 98 -6.92 -22.69 -2.53
N SER A 99 -5.75 -22.23 -2.05
CA SER A 99 -4.95 -21.22 -2.74
C SER A 99 -3.46 -21.46 -2.56
N VAL A 100 -2.69 -21.28 -3.64
CA VAL A 100 -1.23 -21.32 -3.64
C VAL A 100 -0.69 -20.12 -4.40
N ASN A 101 0.25 -19.39 -3.80
CA ASN A 101 1.04 -18.38 -4.49
C ASN A 101 2.40 -18.97 -4.88
N VAL A 102 2.68 -19.06 -6.18
CA VAL A 102 3.93 -19.62 -6.73
C VAL A 102 4.74 -18.59 -7.52
N VAL A 103 4.39 -17.31 -7.39
CA VAL A 103 5.06 -16.20 -8.08
C VAL A 103 6.57 -16.21 -7.80
N GLY A 104 7.39 -15.76 -8.76
CA GLY A 104 8.83 -15.65 -8.56
C GLY A 104 9.62 -16.96 -8.64
N ASN A 105 8.94 -18.11 -8.76
CA ASN A 105 9.59 -19.40 -8.98
C ASN A 105 9.90 -19.65 -10.46
N PRO A 106 10.86 -20.55 -10.77
CA PRO A 106 11.15 -21.01 -12.14
C PRO A 106 10.07 -21.96 -12.69
N LEU A 107 8.92 -21.39 -13.11
CA LEU A 107 7.70 -22.13 -13.47
C LEU A 107 7.71 -22.81 -14.85
N GLU A 108 8.73 -22.62 -15.69
CA GLU A 108 8.68 -23.02 -17.11
C GLU A 108 8.46 -24.53 -17.32
N GLU A 109 8.96 -25.35 -16.41
CA GLU A 109 8.81 -26.82 -16.45
C GLU A 109 7.63 -27.32 -15.61
N SER A 110 7.00 -26.44 -14.83
CA SER A 110 5.99 -26.76 -13.82
C SER A 110 4.55 -26.54 -14.28
N GLN A 111 4.34 -25.93 -15.46
CA GLN A 111 3.02 -25.51 -15.92
C GLN A 111 1.98 -26.64 -15.91
N GLU A 112 2.36 -27.87 -16.29
CA GLU A 112 1.45 -29.02 -16.27
C GLU A 112 0.95 -29.32 -14.85
N GLN A 113 1.81 -29.17 -13.82
CA GLN A 113 1.45 -29.40 -12.42
C GLN A 113 0.54 -28.27 -11.91
N LEU A 114 0.84 -27.02 -12.23
CA LEU A 114 0.04 -25.85 -11.85
C LEU A 114 -1.35 -25.87 -12.49
N ASP A 115 -1.44 -26.30 -13.75
CA ASP A 115 -2.71 -26.51 -14.44
C ASP A 115 -3.53 -27.61 -13.74
N GLN A 116 -2.89 -28.70 -13.30
CA GLN A 116 -3.55 -29.77 -12.54
C GLN A 116 -4.09 -29.30 -11.18
N LEU A 117 -3.35 -28.43 -10.48
CA LEU A 117 -3.82 -27.80 -9.25
C LEU A 117 -5.05 -26.92 -9.53
N SER A 118 -4.98 -26.10 -10.59
CA SER A 118 -6.09 -25.25 -11.02
C SER A 118 -7.34 -26.07 -11.41
N GLU A 119 -7.16 -27.22 -12.09
CA GLU A 119 -8.24 -28.15 -12.44
C GLU A 119 -8.90 -28.80 -11.22
N LYS A 120 -8.18 -28.93 -10.10
CA LYS A 120 -8.74 -29.36 -8.81
C LYS A 120 -9.54 -28.26 -8.10
N GLY A 121 -9.55 -27.04 -8.64
CA GLY A 121 -10.24 -25.89 -8.06
C GLY A 121 -9.37 -25.05 -7.12
N ILE A 122 -8.05 -25.31 -7.08
CA ILE A 122 -7.09 -24.54 -6.30
C ILE A 122 -6.81 -23.24 -7.04
N ASN A 123 -6.87 -22.11 -6.34
CA ASN A 123 -6.48 -20.81 -6.87
C ASN A 123 -4.95 -20.72 -6.95
N VAL A 124 -4.38 -20.89 -8.15
CA VAL A 124 -2.93 -20.81 -8.37
C VAL A 124 -2.55 -19.40 -8.82
N ILE A 125 -1.94 -18.63 -7.92
CA ILE A 125 -1.44 -17.29 -8.20
C ILE A 125 -0.03 -17.45 -8.80
N GLN A 126 0.10 -17.15 -10.09
CA GLN A 126 1.35 -17.28 -10.87
C GLN A 126 1.98 -15.93 -11.22
N SER A 127 1.25 -14.82 -11.03
CA SER A 127 1.76 -13.46 -11.15
C SER A 127 1.10 -12.57 -10.09
N VAL A 128 1.87 -11.65 -9.51
CA VAL A 128 1.42 -10.67 -8.51
C VAL A 128 1.04 -9.33 -9.13
N GLY A 129 1.32 -9.17 -10.41
CA GLY A 129 0.87 -8.07 -11.24
C GLY A 129 0.66 -8.52 -12.68
N ARG A 130 0.49 -7.54 -13.56
CA ARG A 130 0.39 -7.76 -15.00
C ARG A 130 1.71 -7.35 -15.66
N SER A 131 2.25 -8.16 -16.57
CA SER A 131 3.39 -7.74 -17.41
C SER A 131 3.07 -6.55 -18.33
N ASP A 132 1.77 -6.28 -18.53
CA ASP A 132 1.22 -5.09 -19.20
C ASP A 132 0.42 -4.21 -18.22
N GLY A 133 0.65 -4.35 -16.92
CA GLY A 133 0.01 -3.56 -15.87
C GLY A 133 0.53 -2.13 -15.86
N PRO A 134 -0.26 -1.17 -15.35
CA PRO A 134 0.13 0.23 -15.26
C PRO A 134 1.09 0.49 -14.09
N GLY A 135 1.62 1.72 -13.97
CA GLY A 135 2.49 2.12 -12.85
C GLY A 135 3.92 2.45 -13.23
N GLY A 136 4.14 3.04 -14.40
CA GLY A 136 5.44 3.21 -15.09
C GLY A 136 6.57 4.01 -14.41
N PHE A 137 6.61 4.05 -13.08
CA PHE A 137 7.52 4.83 -12.26
C PHE A 137 7.91 4.06 -11.00
N LEU A 138 8.89 3.17 -11.15
CA LEU A 138 9.52 2.49 -10.02
C LEU A 138 11.03 2.66 -10.10
N TRP A 139 11.63 3.14 -9.01
CA TRP A 139 13.07 3.17 -8.84
C TRP A 139 13.50 2.35 -7.65
N LYS A 140 14.75 1.90 -7.69
CA LYS A 140 15.41 1.22 -6.59
C LYS A 140 16.65 2.00 -6.19
N VAL A 141 16.83 2.17 -4.89
CA VAL A 141 18.04 2.68 -4.26
C VAL A 141 18.54 1.61 -3.31
N GLU A 142 19.84 1.34 -3.32
CA GLU A 142 20.44 0.31 -2.46
C GLU A 142 21.64 0.89 -1.72
N ASP A 143 21.77 0.55 -0.44
CA ASP A 143 23.00 0.72 0.32
C ASP A 143 23.25 -0.48 1.23
N GLU A 144 24.45 -1.05 1.16
CA GLU A 144 24.85 -2.30 1.81
C GLU A 144 23.84 -3.46 1.68
N ASN A 145 22.96 -3.67 2.66
CA ASN A 145 21.92 -4.70 2.65
C ASN A 145 20.50 -4.13 2.57
N THR A 146 20.33 -2.81 2.66
CA THR A 146 19.03 -2.16 2.64
C THR A 146 18.63 -1.77 1.21
N GLU A 147 17.44 -2.17 0.80
CA GLU A 147 16.82 -1.80 -0.46
C GLU A 147 15.64 -0.85 -0.22
N VAL A 148 15.60 0.25 -0.97
CA VAL A 148 14.47 1.19 -0.96
C VAL A 148 13.88 1.26 -2.37
N TYR A 149 12.63 0.85 -2.50
CA TYR A 149 11.84 1.05 -3.70
C TYR A 149 11.07 2.38 -3.61
N LEU A 150 11.24 3.24 -4.61
CA LEU A 150 10.54 4.51 -4.73
C LEU A 150 9.44 4.36 -5.79
N GLN A 151 8.20 4.23 -5.35
CA GLN A 151 7.02 4.13 -6.21
C GLN A 151 6.37 5.51 -6.36
N GLY A 152 6.28 5.99 -7.59
CA GLY A 152 5.49 7.18 -7.92
C GLY A 152 4.00 6.84 -7.95
N THR A 153 3.16 7.57 -7.21
CA THR A 153 1.73 7.30 -7.11
C THR A 153 0.88 8.36 -7.78
N ILE A 154 -0.40 8.02 -7.99
CA ILE A 154 -1.48 8.95 -8.26
C ILE A 154 -2.62 8.67 -7.26
N HIS A 155 -3.21 9.72 -6.70
CA HIS A 155 -4.16 9.62 -5.58
C HIS A 155 -5.58 9.19 -5.98
N ALA A 156 -5.84 9.11 -7.28
CA ALA A 156 -7.12 8.71 -7.85
C ALA A 156 -6.92 7.49 -8.75
N GLY A 157 -7.96 6.67 -8.94
CA GLY A 157 -7.90 5.46 -9.76
C GLY A 157 -9.19 4.64 -9.75
N VAL A 158 -9.27 3.63 -10.61
CA VAL A 158 -10.42 2.71 -10.70
C VAL A 158 -10.00 1.29 -10.32
N GLU A 159 -10.91 0.45 -9.82
CA GLU A 159 -10.55 -0.92 -9.41
C GLU A 159 -9.97 -1.77 -10.56
N ASP A 160 -10.50 -1.61 -11.78
CA ASP A 160 -10.04 -2.33 -12.98
C ASP A 160 -8.59 -1.98 -13.40
N PHE A 161 -8.01 -0.95 -12.79
CA PHE A 161 -6.63 -0.52 -13.00
C PHE A 161 -5.60 -1.48 -12.41
N TYR A 162 -6.01 -2.25 -11.38
CA TYR A 162 -5.13 -3.12 -10.61
C TYR A 162 -5.25 -4.59 -11.02
N PRO A 163 -4.21 -5.42 -10.77
CA PRO A 163 -2.94 -5.06 -10.16
C PRO A 163 -2.04 -4.25 -11.10
N LEU A 164 -1.05 -3.56 -10.52
CA LEU A 164 -0.05 -2.79 -11.27
C LEU A 164 0.92 -3.72 -12.02
N HIS A 165 1.93 -3.11 -12.65
CA HIS A 165 3.01 -3.83 -13.30
C HIS A 165 3.69 -4.81 -12.33
N GLU A 166 4.02 -6.01 -12.82
CA GLU A 166 4.54 -7.10 -11.97
C GLU A 166 5.78 -6.73 -11.15
N GLU A 167 6.66 -5.88 -11.67
CA GLU A 167 7.87 -5.44 -10.96
C GLU A 167 7.55 -4.57 -9.73
N ILE A 168 6.46 -3.80 -9.77
CA ILE A 168 6.00 -2.98 -8.65
C ILE A 168 5.37 -3.86 -7.58
N GLU A 169 4.52 -4.78 -8.01
CA GLU A 169 3.84 -5.70 -7.10
C GLU A 169 4.84 -6.62 -6.38
N LYS A 170 5.90 -7.06 -7.08
CA LYS A 170 7.03 -7.79 -6.47
C LYS A 170 7.80 -6.91 -5.48
N ALA A 171 8.09 -5.66 -5.84
CA ALA A 171 8.77 -4.73 -4.94
C ALA A 171 7.98 -4.49 -3.64
N TYR A 172 6.67 -4.30 -3.74
CA TYR A 172 5.78 -4.21 -2.58
C TYR A 172 5.79 -5.49 -1.73
N LEU A 173 5.71 -6.66 -2.36
CA LEU A 173 5.66 -7.93 -1.62
C LEU A 173 6.95 -8.22 -0.88
N LYS A 174 8.10 -7.91 -1.50
CA LYS A 174 9.43 -8.04 -0.89
C LYS A 174 9.63 -7.11 0.30
N ALA A 175 8.96 -5.97 0.34
CA ALA A 175 9.19 -4.97 1.38
C ALA A 175 8.72 -5.40 2.76
N ASP A 176 9.57 -5.22 3.76
CA ASP A 176 9.24 -5.41 5.18
C ASP A 176 8.36 -4.27 5.70
N VAL A 177 8.64 -3.06 5.20
CA VAL A 177 8.01 -1.81 5.63
C VAL A 177 7.45 -1.06 4.44
N VAL A 178 6.21 -0.60 4.56
CA VAL A 178 5.52 0.26 3.60
C VAL A 178 5.57 1.71 4.10
N VAL A 179 6.00 2.63 3.25
CA VAL A 179 6.31 3.99 3.65
C VAL A 179 5.56 5.00 2.78
N PRO A 180 4.30 5.34 3.11
CA PRO A 180 3.57 6.40 2.41
C PRO A 180 4.08 7.80 2.79
N GLU A 181 3.68 8.82 2.02
CA GLU A 181 3.70 10.21 2.53
C GLU A 181 2.95 10.30 3.87
N VAL A 182 1.71 9.81 3.88
CA VAL A 182 0.84 9.75 5.05
C VAL A 182 -0.04 8.50 4.95
N ASP A 183 -0.14 7.71 6.03
CA ASP A 183 -1.07 6.59 6.14
C ASP A 183 -2.50 7.08 6.35
N ILE A 184 -3.21 7.25 5.24
CA ILE A 184 -4.61 7.67 5.22
C ILE A 184 -5.58 6.61 5.77
N THR A 185 -5.13 5.37 6.00
CA THR A 185 -5.99 4.28 6.49
C THR A 185 -6.09 4.22 8.01
N ASN A 186 -5.12 4.81 8.72
CA ASN A 186 -5.02 4.76 10.17
C ASN A 186 -5.06 6.16 10.84
N VAL A 187 -5.67 7.14 10.19
CA VAL A 187 -5.77 8.50 10.76
C VAL A 187 -6.90 8.60 11.79
N ASP A 188 -6.62 9.19 12.96
CA ASP A 188 -7.65 9.51 13.95
C ASP A 188 -8.61 10.56 13.38
N GLN A 189 -9.87 10.18 13.17
CA GLN A 189 -10.90 11.07 12.62
C GLN A 189 -11.12 12.33 13.46
N SER A 190 -10.91 12.26 14.77
CA SER A 190 -11.03 13.42 15.66
C SER A 190 -9.85 14.38 15.52
N GLU A 191 -8.66 13.86 15.27
CA GLU A 191 -7.47 14.64 14.95
C GLU A 191 -7.64 15.35 13.60
N MET A 192 -8.05 14.63 12.56
CA MET A 192 -8.33 15.24 11.25
C MET A 192 -9.44 16.29 11.31
N GLN A 193 -10.47 16.07 12.12
CA GLN A 193 -11.52 17.08 12.31
C GLN A 193 -10.95 18.33 13.01
N GLN A 194 -10.03 18.16 13.96
CA GLN A 194 -9.39 19.28 14.64
C GLN A 194 -8.48 20.05 13.68
N ILE A 195 -7.63 19.37 12.92
CA ILE A 195 -6.73 20.00 11.93
C ILE A 195 -7.54 20.79 10.90
N ASN A 196 -8.59 20.19 10.33
CA ASN A 196 -9.48 20.88 9.38
C ASN A 196 -10.18 22.09 9.99
N MET A 197 -10.58 22.02 11.26
CA MET A 197 -11.17 23.17 11.96
C MET A 197 -10.15 24.29 12.15
N GLU A 198 -8.94 23.95 12.58
CA GLU A 198 -7.88 24.90 12.91
C GLU A 198 -7.31 25.60 11.66
N LEU A 199 -6.93 24.82 10.65
CA LEU A 199 -6.30 25.31 9.43
C LEU A 199 -7.33 25.79 8.40
N GLY A 200 -8.44 25.07 8.28
CA GLY A 200 -9.37 25.17 7.15
C GLY A 200 -10.62 26.00 7.38
N THR A 201 -10.85 26.56 8.57
CA THR A 201 -12.05 27.38 8.85
C THR A 201 -11.75 28.78 9.39
N TYR A 202 -12.66 29.72 9.11
CA TYR A 202 -12.58 31.07 9.64
C TYR A 202 -12.94 31.12 11.14
N GLN A 203 -12.08 31.75 11.94
CA GLN A 203 -12.25 31.86 13.40
C GLN A 203 -12.75 33.23 13.86
N ASP A 204 -12.81 34.22 12.95
CA ASP A 204 -13.19 35.61 13.24
C ASP A 204 -14.67 35.91 12.97
N GLY A 205 -15.40 34.92 12.45
CA GLY A 205 -16.82 35.02 12.08
C GLY A 205 -17.06 35.58 10.68
N SER A 206 -16.03 35.80 9.88
CA SER A 206 -16.17 35.96 8.43
C SER A 206 -16.54 34.62 7.77
N THR A 207 -17.07 34.69 6.56
CA THR A 207 -17.46 33.53 5.75
C THR A 207 -16.69 33.54 4.44
N VAL A 208 -16.67 32.42 3.70
CA VAL A 208 -16.02 32.33 2.38
C VAL A 208 -16.42 33.48 1.45
N LYS A 209 -17.67 33.93 1.52
CA LYS A 209 -18.20 35.06 0.73
C LYS A 209 -17.44 36.37 0.92
N ASP A 210 -16.86 36.58 2.10
CA ASP A 210 -16.12 37.80 2.42
C ASP A 210 -14.71 37.80 1.80
N HIS A 211 -14.23 36.65 1.33
CA HIS A 211 -12.84 36.41 0.92
C HIS A 211 -12.66 35.99 -0.54
N ILE A 212 -13.75 35.79 -1.29
CA ILE A 212 -13.71 35.48 -2.72
C ILE A 212 -14.58 36.45 -3.51
N SER A 213 -14.34 36.56 -4.81
CA SER A 213 -15.12 37.38 -5.73
C SER A 213 -16.57 36.90 -5.89
N GLU A 214 -17.44 37.81 -6.33
CA GLU A 214 -18.86 37.48 -6.58
C GLU A 214 -19.04 36.39 -7.64
N ASP A 215 -18.13 36.33 -8.62
CA ASP A 215 -18.17 35.34 -9.71
C ASP A 215 -17.82 33.95 -9.18
N VAL A 216 -16.68 33.80 -8.48
CA VAL A 216 -16.27 32.51 -7.86
C VAL A 216 -17.28 32.05 -6.81
N PHE A 217 -17.85 32.97 -6.02
CA PHE A 217 -18.90 32.63 -5.07
C PHE A 217 -20.17 32.06 -5.74
N SER A 218 -20.56 32.61 -6.89
CA SER A 218 -21.71 32.10 -7.66
C SER A 218 -21.43 30.70 -8.21
N GLU A 219 -20.23 30.44 -8.71
CA GLU A 219 -19.83 29.13 -9.23
C GLU A 219 -19.73 28.07 -8.11
N LEU A 220 -19.29 28.47 -6.93
CA LEU A 220 -19.29 27.63 -5.74
C LEU A 220 -20.72 27.22 -5.35
N GLU A 221 -21.66 28.19 -5.26
CA GLU A 221 -23.06 27.89 -4.93
C GLU A 221 -23.70 26.92 -5.94
N ASP A 222 -23.44 27.13 -7.23
CA ASP A 222 -23.94 26.26 -8.30
C ASP A 222 -23.33 24.85 -8.23
N THR A 223 -22.03 24.74 -7.93
CA THR A 223 -21.33 23.44 -7.78
C THR A 223 -21.83 22.68 -6.56
N LEU A 224 -21.89 23.30 -5.38
CA LEU A 224 -22.41 22.68 -4.16
C LEU A 224 -23.87 22.22 -4.33
N SER A 225 -24.68 23.01 -5.04
CA SER A 225 -26.07 22.66 -5.35
C SER A 225 -26.20 21.40 -6.20
N GLN A 226 -25.26 21.15 -7.12
CA GLN A 226 -25.23 19.92 -7.93
C GLN A 226 -24.96 18.69 -7.08
N PHE A 227 -24.12 18.82 -6.05
CA PHE A 227 -23.87 17.78 -5.04
C PHE A 227 -24.94 17.72 -3.94
N GLY A 228 -25.91 18.65 -3.92
CA GLY A 228 -26.95 18.72 -2.90
C GLY A 228 -26.45 19.20 -1.54
N ILE A 229 -25.31 19.90 -1.49
CA ILE A 229 -24.70 20.43 -0.27
C ILE A 229 -25.22 21.86 -0.06
N PRO A 230 -25.86 22.16 1.09
CA PRO A 230 -26.25 23.53 1.41
C PRO A 230 -25.02 24.38 1.75
N LEU A 231 -24.94 25.60 1.21
CA LEU A 231 -23.82 26.51 1.45
C LEU A 231 -23.57 26.74 2.95
N GLU A 232 -24.64 26.81 3.76
CA GLU A 232 -24.53 27.02 5.21
C GLU A 232 -23.76 25.91 5.94
N ALA A 233 -23.60 24.73 5.35
CA ALA A 233 -22.79 23.66 5.93
C ALA A 233 -21.28 23.91 5.78
N VAL A 234 -20.87 24.73 4.82
CA VAL A 234 -19.46 24.95 4.44
C VAL A 234 -19.08 26.43 4.38
N GLU A 235 -19.97 27.35 4.75
CA GLU A 235 -19.76 28.81 4.63
C GLU A 235 -18.56 29.32 5.44
N MET A 236 -18.14 28.57 6.46
CA MET A 236 -16.99 28.88 7.30
C MET A 236 -15.67 28.33 6.77
N TYR A 237 -15.69 27.53 5.71
CA TYR A 237 -14.47 26.92 5.15
C TYR A 237 -13.68 27.97 4.37
N LYS A 238 -12.36 27.88 4.46
CA LYS A 238 -11.44 28.66 3.62
C LYS A 238 -11.43 28.11 2.18
N PRO A 239 -11.04 28.91 1.18
CA PRO A 239 -11.14 28.49 -0.22
C PRO A 239 -10.31 27.24 -0.55
N TRP A 240 -9.13 27.07 0.04
CA TRP A 240 -8.30 25.86 -0.19
C TRP A 240 -9.03 24.58 0.26
N LEU A 241 -9.69 24.59 1.42
CA LEU A 241 -10.39 23.42 1.94
C LEU A 241 -11.62 23.11 1.08
N LEU A 242 -12.30 24.15 0.59
CA LEU A 242 -13.40 24.00 -0.36
C LEU A 242 -12.92 23.41 -1.69
N ALA A 243 -11.76 23.83 -2.19
CA ALA A 243 -11.18 23.29 -3.42
C ALA A 243 -10.95 21.78 -3.30
N ASN A 244 -10.27 21.34 -2.23
CA ASN A 244 -10.01 19.92 -1.97
C ASN A 244 -11.32 19.14 -1.74
N THR A 245 -12.31 19.75 -1.07
CA THR A 245 -13.64 19.14 -0.88
C THR A 245 -14.35 18.92 -2.22
N VAL A 246 -14.34 19.91 -3.11
CA VAL A 246 -14.97 19.80 -4.44
C VAL A 246 -14.28 18.73 -5.28
N GLN A 247 -12.94 18.71 -5.30
CA GLN A 247 -12.16 17.70 -6.01
C GLN A 247 -12.49 16.29 -5.50
N GLN A 248 -12.52 16.08 -4.18
CA GLN A 248 -12.88 14.79 -3.59
C GLN A 248 -14.30 14.34 -3.98
N LEU A 249 -15.27 15.26 -3.97
CA LEU A 249 -16.65 14.96 -4.38
C LEU A 249 -16.73 14.59 -5.87
N MET A 250 -15.97 15.26 -6.73
CA MET A 250 -15.90 14.95 -8.17
C MET A 250 -15.28 13.57 -8.41
N THR A 251 -14.14 13.28 -7.79
CA THR A 251 -13.47 11.97 -7.82
C THR A 251 -14.42 10.86 -7.34
N GLN A 252 -15.14 11.08 -6.24
CA GLN A 252 -16.12 10.12 -5.73
C GLN A 252 -17.31 9.93 -6.68
N GLN A 253 -17.84 11.00 -7.27
CA GLN A 253 -18.95 10.94 -8.21
C GLN A 253 -18.60 10.14 -9.48
N LEU A 254 -17.36 10.25 -9.94
CA LEU A 254 -16.86 9.53 -11.12
C LEU A 254 -16.36 8.11 -10.81
N GLY A 255 -16.20 7.76 -9.53
CA GLY A 255 -15.73 6.44 -9.11
C GLY A 255 -14.22 6.28 -9.16
N TYR A 256 -13.46 7.38 -9.16
CA TYR A 256 -12.00 7.39 -9.16
C TYR A 256 -11.40 7.25 -7.75
N THR A 257 -11.99 6.41 -6.90
CA THR A 257 -11.67 6.30 -5.47
C THR A 257 -10.56 5.31 -5.13
N SER A 258 -9.99 4.64 -6.13
CA SER A 258 -8.99 3.59 -5.96
C SER A 258 -7.61 4.09 -6.40
N GLY A 259 -7.10 5.14 -5.73
CA GLY A 259 -5.74 5.65 -5.96
C GLY A 259 -4.65 4.62 -5.62
N VAL A 260 -3.46 4.82 -6.17
CA VAL A 260 -2.33 3.88 -6.03
C VAL A 260 -1.88 3.78 -4.58
N ASP A 261 -1.85 4.90 -3.86
CA ASP A 261 -1.55 4.95 -2.43
C ASP A 261 -2.55 4.10 -1.64
N GLN A 262 -3.85 4.31 -1.91
CA GLN A 262 -4.93 3.60 -1.23
C GLN A 262 -4.90 2.10 -1.51
N TYR A 263 -4.54 1.70 -2.73
CA TYR A 263 -4.38 0.30 -3.12
C TYR A 263 -3.32 -0.40 -2.26
N PHE A 264 -2.10 0.15 -2.21
CA PHE A 264 -1.01 -0.48 -1.45
C PHE A 264 -1.16 -0.33 0.06
N LEU A 265 -1.74 0.75 0.59
CA LEU A 265 -2.03 0.86 2.02
C LEU A 265 -3.06 -0.18 2.49
N ASN A 266 -4.11 -0.43 1.68
CA ASN A 266 -5.06 -1.49 1.98
C ASN A 266 -4.37 -2.86 1.98
N LYS A 267 -3.53 -3.13 0.97
CA LYS A 267 -2.74 -4.37 0.94
C LYS A 267 -1.81 -4.49 2.14
N ALA A 268 -1.13 -3.42 2.54
CA ALA A 268 -0.23 -3.42 3.69
C ALA A 268 -0.99 -3.78 4.97
N SER A 269 -2.19 -3.23 5.14
CA SER A 269 -3.08 -3.58 6.26
C SER A 269 -3.58 -5.04 6.21
N GLU A 270 -3.86 -5.58 5.03
CA GLU A 270 -4.30 -6.97 4.84
C GLU A 270 -3.16 -7.96 5.09
N ASP A 271 -1.95 -7.62 4.64
CA ASP A 271 -0.73 -8.42 4.77
C ASP A 271 -0.08 -8.26 6.16
N GLY A 272 -0.52 -7.29 6.96
CA GLY A 272 0.03 -7.00 8.29
C GLY A 272 1.43 -6.41 8.26
N LYS A 273 1.82 -5.75 7.16
CA LYS A 273 3.12 -5.08 7.03
C LYS A 273 3.20 -3.85 7.93
N GLU A 274 4.41 -3.53 8.40
CA GLU A 274 4.65 -2.30 9.15
C GLU A 274 4.48 -1.09 8.21
N VAL A 275 3.86 -0.02 8.72
CA VAL A 275 3.63 1.23 7.99
C VAL A 275 4.27 2.39 8.75
N ILE A 276 5.10 3.18 8.07
CA ILE A 276 5.78 4.37 8.62
C ILE A 276 5.54 5.57 7.71
N ASP A 277 5.01 6.66 8.26
CA ASP A 277 4.74 7.87 7.51
C ASP A 277 6.01 8.71 7.27
N LEU A 278 6.16 9.26 6.05
CA LEU A 278 7.20 10.26 5.77
C LEU A 278 6.84 11.66 6.29
N GLU A 279 5.56 11.94 6.48
CA GLU A 279 5.05 13.24 6.89
C GLU A 279 3.81 13.06 7.77
N THR A 280 3.44 14.10 8.51
CA THR A 280 2.17 14.13 9.22
C THR A 280 1.06 14.71 8.35
N ALA A 281 -0.20 14.32 8.62
CA ALA A 281 -1.34 14.91 7.94
C ALA A 281 -1.46 16.44 8.15
N GLU A 282 -0.99 16.96 9.30
CA GLU A 282 -0.95 18.40 9.57
C GLU A 282 0.06 19.10 8.65
N GLU A 283 1.30 18.59 8.56
CA GLU A 283 2.34 19.13 7.67
C GLU A 283 1.88 19.17 6.20
N GLN A 284 1.18 18.13 5.73
CA GLN A 284 0.65 18.08 4.36
C GLN A 284 -0.43 19.15 4.12
N LEU A 285 -1.33 19.37 5.09
CA LEU A 285 -2.41 20.35 4.97
C LEU A 285 -1.95 21.81 5.16
N GLU A 286 -0.90 22.03 5.96
CA GLU A 286 -0.30 23.35 6.15
C GLU A 286 0.19 23.96 4.83
N ILE A 287 0.67 23.14 3.89
CA ILE A 287 1.10 23.60 2.55
C ILE A 287 0.01 24.38 1.84
N PHE A 288 -1.24 23.90 1.88
CA PHE A 288 -2.37 24.59 1.27
C PHE A 288 -2.84 25.77 2.11
N ALA A 289 -2.85 25.61 3.43
CA ALA A 289 -3.36 26.61 4.37
C ALA A 289 -2.51 27.88 4.45
N ASP A 290 -1.19 27.76 4.24
CA ASP A 290 -0.23 28.86 4.32
C ASP A 290 -0.07 29.66 3.02
N THR A 291 -0.76 29.26 1.94
CA THR A 291 -0.81 30.02 0.68
C THR A 291 -1.56 31.36 0.82
N SER A 292 -1.33 32.31 -0.09
CA SER A 292 -2.00 33.62 -0.06
C SER A 292 -3.51 33.49 -0.29
N GLU A 293 -4.31 34.42 0.28
CA GLU A 293 -5.77 34.44 0.04
C GLU A 293 -6.13 34.46 -1.45
N GLU A 294 -5.37 35.22 -2.26
CA GLU A 294 -5.54 35.30 -3.72
C GLU A 294 -5.20 33.97 -4.42
N TYR A 295 -4.24 33.20 -3.90
CA TYR A 295 -3.92 31.87 -4.41
C TYR A 295 -5.01 30.86 -4.02
N GLN A 296 -5.49 30.90 -2.77
CA GLN A 296 -6.59 30.05 -2.32
C GLN A 296 -7.87 30.27 -3.13
N GLU A 297 -8.22 31.52 -3.45
CA GLU A 297 -9.33 31.81 -4.38
C GLU A 297 -9.09 31.18 -5.76
N SER A 298 -7.85 31.26 -6.28
CA SER A 298 -7.47 30.67 -7.57
C SER A 298 -7.60 29.14 -7.60
N MET A 299 -7.19 28.47 -6.52
CA MET A 299 -7.33 27.02 -6.36
C MET A 299 -8.81 26.65 -6.35
N LEU A 300 -9.62 27.39 -5.60
CA LEU A 300 -11.06 27.18 -5.57
C LEU A 300 -11.67 27.36 -6.96
N GLU A 301 -11.39 28.46 -7.65
CA GLU A 301 -11.86 28.72 -9.02
C GLU A 301 -11.51 27.57 -9.97
N SER A 302 -10.27 27.07 -9.91
CA SER A 302 -9.81 25.97 -10.76
C SER A 302 -10.53 24.64 -10.46
N SER A 303 -10.87 24.38 -9.19
CA SER A 303 -11.61 23.18 -8.77
C SER A 303 -13.09 23.17 -9.19
N LEU A 304 -13.69 24.33 -9.45
CA LEU A 304 -15.13 24.48 -9.75
C LEU A 304 -15.50 24.13 -11.20
N MET A 305 -14.65 23.37 -11.87
CA MET A 305 -14.89 22.89 -13.22
C MET A 305 -16.06 21.91 -13.29
N ASN A 306 -16.66 21.80 -14.48
CA ASN A 306 -17.77 20.85 -14.67
C ASN A 306 -17.26 19.40 -14.77
N VAL A 307 -18.14 18.46 -14.41
CA VAL A 307 -17.85 17.02 -14.35
C VAL A 307 -17.23 16.47 -15.64
N LEU A 308 -17.67 16.91 -16.83
CA LEU A 308 -17.13 16.39 -18.10
C LEU A 308 -15.69 16.85 -18.35
N ALA A 309 -15.36 18.08 -17.96
CA ALA A 309 -14.00 18.60 -18.08
C ALA A 309 -13.07 17.93 -17.07
N PHE A 310 -13.55 17.71 -15.84
CA PHE A 310 -12.80 16.97 -14.81
C PHE A 310 -12.56 15.50 -15.23
N GLU A 311 -13.59 14.81 -15.73
CA GLU A 311 -13.46 13.45 -16.25
C GLU A 311 -12.42 13.36 -17.38
N GLN A 312 -12.37 14.35 -18.26
CA GLN A 312 -11.37 14.41 -19.33
C GLN A 312 -9.94 14.59 -18.80
N GLN A 313 -9.74 15.45 -17.80
CA GLN A 313 -8.43 15.62 -17.16
C GLN A 313 -7.99 14.32 -16.46
N MET A 314 -8.90 13.68 -15.73
CA MET A 314 -8.62 12.39 -15.08
C MET A 314 -8.23 11.33 -16.10
N GLN A 315 -8.94 11.22 -17.23
CA GLN A 315 -8.60 10.27 -18.30
C GLN A 315 -7.20 10.53 -18.88
N GLU A 316 -6.83 11.79 -19.11
CA GLU A 316 -5.47 12.13 -19.58
C GLU A 316 -4.40 11.78 -18.54
N LEU A 317 -4.65 12.06 -17.25
CA LEU A 317 -3.77 11.66 -16.15
C LEU A 317 -3.57 10.15 -16.11
N PHE A 318 -4.66 9.37 -16.15
CA PHE A 318 -4.59 7.91 -16.14
C PHE A 318 -3.83 7.38 -17.35
N GLU A 319 -4.24 7.75 -18.57
CA GLU A 319 -3.58 7.28 -19.79
C GLU A 319 -2.08 7.59 -19.78
N THR A 320 -1.69 8.74 -19.23
CA THR A 320 -0.29 9.16 -19.15
C THR A 320 0.48 8.36 -18.09
N TYR A 321 -0.09 8.17 -16.90
CA TYR A 321 0.51 7.37 -15.85
C TYR A 321 0.63 5.88 -16.25
N GLU A 322 -0.36 5.33 -16.95
CA GLU A 322 -0.31 3.97 -17.51
C GLU A 322 0.84 3.79 -18.51
N GLN A 323 1.19 4.83 -19.26
CA GLN A 323 2.24 4.78 -20.28
C GLN A 323 3.66 4.92 -19.72
N GLY A 324 3.82 5.39 -18.48
CA GLY A 324 5.15 5.61 -17.87
C GLY A 324 5.97 6.72 -18.53
N ASP A 325 5.32 7.67 -19.19
CA ASP A 325 5.95 8.82 -19.84
C ASP A 325 6.19 9.92 -18.79
N GLU A 326 7.42 9.99 -18.28
CA GLU A 326 7.84 10.96 -17.24
C GLU A 326 7.57 12.42 -17.67
N ASP A 327 7.97 12.78 -18.90
CA ASP A 327 7.88 14.15 -19.41
C ASP A 327 6.41 14.56 -19.57
N LYS A 328 5.58 13.66 -20.13
CA LYS A 328 4.16 13.94 -20.32
C LYS A 328 3.39 13.93 -19.00
N LEU A 329 3.73 13.05 -18.07
CA LEU A 329 3.09 13.03 -16.76
C LEU A 329 3.41 14.31 -15.98
N LEU A 330 4.66 14.76 -16.03
CA LEU A 330 5.05 16.02 -15.42
C LEU A 330 4.29 17.22 -16.01
N GLU A 331 4.09 17.26 -17.33
CA GLU A 331 3.26 18.29 -17.97
C GLU A 331 1.82 18.26 -17.44
N VAL A 332 1.20 17.09 -17.37
CA VAL A 332 -0.19 16.93 -16.90
C VAL A 332 -0.34 17.30 -15.42
N LEU A 333 0.54 16.77 -14.55
CA LEU A 333 0.53 17.07 -13.11
C LEU A 333 0.80 18.54 -12.84
N SER A 334 1.73 19.15 -13.57
CA SER A 334 1.99 20.58 -13.46
C SER A 334 0.76 21.39 -13.86
N GLU A 335 0.07 21.04 -14.95
CA GLU A 335 -1.15 21.75 -15.35
C GLU A 335 -2.31 21.56 -14.35
N GLU A 336 -2.42 20.38 -13.72
CA GLU A 336 -3.40 20.08 -12.67
C GLU A 336 -3.16 20.89 -11.40
N GLU A 337 -1.94 20.86 -10.86
CA GLU A 337 -1.57 21.51 -9.58
C GLU A 337 -1.53 23.05 -9.68
N ILE A 338 -1.22 23.57 -10.87
CA ILE A 338 -0.87 24.99 -11.06
C ILE A 338 -2.01 25.80 -11.69
N GLY A 339 -2.94 25.14 -12.37
CA GLY A 339 -3.98 25.81 -13.15
C GLY A 339 -3.40 26.76 -14.23
N SER A 340 -4.23 27.68 -14.73
CA SER A 340 -3.86 28.49 -15.90
C SER A 340 -2.72 29.51 -15.65
N SER A 341 -1.91 29.75 -16.67
CA SER A 341 -0.63 30.51 -16.69
C SER A 341 -0.60 31.97 -16.17
N GLU A 342 -1.70 32.52 -15.65
CA GLU A 342 -1.78 33.94 -15.30
C GLU A 342 -1.09 34.32 -13.97
N LYS A 343 -0.77 33.35 -13.10
CA LYS A 343 -0.16 33.54 -11.76
C LYS A 343 1.21 32.87 -11.56
N LYS A 344 2.10 32.97 -12.55
CA LYS A 344 3.38 32.24 -12.58
C LYS A 344 4.24 32.31 -11.29
N GLU A 345 4.34 33.45 -10.63
CA GLU A 345 5.17 33.60 -9.42
C GLU A 345 4.58 32.87 -8.19
N GLU A 346 3.25 32.89 -8.02
CA GLU A 346 2.57 32.20 -6.91
C GLU A 346 2.56 30.68 -7.15
N ASN A 347 2.38 30.29 -8.42
CA ASN A 347 2.46 28.93 -8.91
C ASN A 347 3.85 28.31 -8.68
N GLU A 348 4.93 29.04 -8.99
CA GLU A 348 6.31 28.62 -8.70
C GLU A 348 6.55 28.50 -7.19
N ALA A 349 5.99 29.40 -6.38
CA ALA A 349 6.12 29.33 -4.92
C ALA A 349 5.37 28.14 -4.31
N PHE A 350 4.20 27.81 -4.86
CA PHE A 350 3.42 26.65 -4.45
C PHE A 350 4.10 25.34 -4.86
N LEU A 351 4.59 25.24 -6.11
CA LEU A 351 5.42 24.10 -6.52
C LEU A 351 6.65 23.95 -5.63
N GLN A 352 7.33 25.06 -5.28
CA GLN A 352 8.45 25.01 -4.35
C GLN A 352 8.04 24.55 -2.95
N ALA A 353 6.81 24.84 -2.49
CA ALA A 353 6.31 24.36 -1.20
C ALA A 353 5.92 22.86 -1.26
N ILE A 354 5.33 22.40 -2.36
CA ILE A 354 5.01 20.98 -2.56
C ILE A 354 6.28 20.14 -2.75
N ASN A 355 7.23 20.59 -3.58
CA ASN A 355 8.37 19.78 -3.99
C ASN A 355 9.70 20.18 -3.37
N GLY A 356 9.89 21.43 -2.94
CA GLY A 356 11.20 21.90 -2.48
C GLY A 356 11.59 21.30 -1.13
N ASP A 357 11.19 21.98 -0.05
CA ASP A 357 11.59 21.59 1.31
C ASP A 357 11.03 20.22 1.70
N ARG A 358 9.85 19.84 1.17
CA ARG A 358 9.24 18.52 1.37
C ARG A 358 10.08 17.39 0.78
N ASN A 359 10.56 17.50 -0.46
CA ASN A 359 11.41 16.45 -1.05
C ASN A 359 12.73 16.31 -0.29
N HIS A 360 13.30 17.41 0.22
CA HIS A 360 14.47 17.34 1.08
C HIS A 360 14.18 16.58 2.39
N ASN A 361 13.08 16.90 3.07
CA ASN A 361 12.69 16.21 4.30
C ASN A 361 12.42 14.71 4.05
N MET A 362 11.71 14.36 2.98
CA MET A 362 11.46 12.97 2.59
C MET A 362 12.74 12.24 2.23
N ALA A 363 13.63 12.86 1.45
CA ALA A 363 14.93 12.29 1.13
C ALA A 363 15.79 12.07 2.39
N ASP A 364 15.78 13.00 3.35
CA ASP A 364 16.47 12.84 4.64
C ASP A 364 15.90 11.66 5.48
N GLN A 365 14.61 11.32 5.33
CA GLN A 365 14.03 10.12 5.94
C GLN A 365 14.53 8.85 5.21
N ILE A 366 14.50 8.86 3.88
CA ILE A 366 14.95 7.74 3.05
C ILE A 366 16.43 7.44 3.27
N ILE A 367 17.27 8.47 3.38
CA ILE A 367 18.70 8.31 3.73
C ILE A 367 18.85 7.65 5.10
N ARG A 368 18.02 8.02 6.09
CA ARG A 368 18.05 7.35 7.40
C ARG A 368 17.71 5.87 7.30
N PHE A 369 16.71 5.49 6.50
CA PHE A 369 16.41 4.06 6.27
C PHE A 369 17.63 3.32 5.69
N LEU A 370 18.30 3.92 4.70
CA LEU A 370 19.51 3.35 4.09
C LEU A 370 20.70 3.26 5.07
N GLU A 371 20.81 4.17 6.04
CA GLU A 371 21.91 4.20 7.01
C GLU A 371 21.68 3.35 8.27
N GLU A 372 20.43 3.22 8.72
CA GLU A 372 20.10 2.61 10.03
C GLU A 372 20.00 1.07 9.97
N ASP A 373 19.82 0.48 8.78
CA ASP A 373 19.76 -0.99 8.55
C ASP A 373 18.76 -1.68 9.50
N GLU A 374 17.61 -1.03 9.75
CA GLU A 374 16.55 -1.53 10.65
C GLU A 374 15.63 -2.54 9.96
N ALA A 375 15.49 -2.47 8.63
CA ALA A 375 14.79 -3.43 7.79
C ALA A 375 15.57 -3.68 6.49
N ASP A 376 15.35 -4.84 5.88
CA ASP A 376 16.06 -5.24 4.66
C ASP A 376 15.47 -4.53 3.43
N THR A 377 14.14 -4.34 3.37
CA THR A 377 13.49 -3.70 2.22
C THR A 377 12.35 -2.74 2.61
N TYR A 378 12.39 -1.51 2.07
CA TYR A 378 11.35 -0.49 2.20
C TYR A 378 10.63 -0.25 0.87
N PHE A 379 9.29 -0.14 0.90
CA PHE A 379 8.46 0.28 -0.24
C PHE A 379 7.90 1.68 0.01
N VAL A 380 8.61 2.69 -0.49
CA VAL A 380 8.26 4.11 -0.34
C VAL A 380 7.29 4.52 -1.45
N MET A 381 6.18 5.13 -1.06
CA MET A 381 5.13 5.62 -1.94
C MET A 381 4.99 7.12 -1.77
N VAL A 382 5.27 7.84 -2.84
CA VAL A 382 5.13 9.29 -2.91
C VAL A 382 4.44 9.67 -4.20
N GLY A 383 3.67 10.76 -4.20
CA GLY A 383 3.06 11.32 -5.39
C GLY A 383 4.09 11.47 -6.51
N SER A 384 3.70 11.11 -7.73
CA SER A 384 4.64 11.05 -8.86
C SER A 384 5.40 12.36 -9.08
N LEU A 385 4.80 13.51 -8.72
CA LEU A 385 5.45 14.81 -8.78
C LEU A 385 6.75 14.87 -7.94
N HIS A 386 6.80 14.21 -6.77
CA HIS A 386 7.97 14.17 -5.88
C HIS A 386 9.16 13.42 -6.49
N LEU A 387 8.92 12.55 -7.47
CA LEU A 387 9.95 11.82 -8.19
C LEU A 387 10.33 12.48 -9.52
N LEU A 388 9.46 13.32 -10.09
CA LEU A 388 9.63 13.87 -11.45
C LEU A 388 10.01 15.35 -11.48
N GLU A 389 9.48 16.19 -10.59
CA GLU A 389 9.72 17.65 -10.62
C GLU A 389 10.89 18.06 -9.73
N ASP A 390 11.84 18.80 -10.33
CA ASP A 390 13.06 19.27 -9.67
C ASP A 390 12.81 20.29 -8.54
N PRO A 391 13.50 20.18 -7.38
CA PRO A 391 14.41 19.11 -7.01
C PRO A 391 13.62 17.84 -6.62
N HIS A 392 13.71 16.79 -7.41
CA HIS A 392 13.00 15.54 -7.11
C HIS A 392 13.81 14.68 -6.15
N ILE A 393 13.15 13.82 -5.36
CA ILE A 393 13.80 12.97 -4.33
C ILE A 393 15.00 12.20 -4.90
N ARG A 394 14.86 11.63 -6.11
CA ARG A 394 15.96 10.89 -6.76
C ARG A 394 17.23 11.73 -6.92
N SER A 395 17.10 13.01 -7.29
CA SER A 395 18.23 13.91 -7.50
C SER A 395 18.92 14.27 -6.19
N ILE A 396 18.14 14.42 -5.11
CA ILE A 396 18.65 14.70 -3.76
C ILE A 396 19.46 13.50 -3.24
N LEU A 397 18.94 12.29 -3.43
CA LEU A 397 19.66 11.05 -3.09
C LEU A 397 20.96 10.90 -3.90
N GLU A 398 20.93 11.24 -5.19
CA GLU A 398 22.12 11.24 -6.07
C GLU A 398 23.19 12.25 -5.63
N GLU A 399 22.78 13.43 -5.13
CA GLU A 399 23.69 14.43 -4.58
C GLU A 399 24.40 13.94 -3.30
N GLU A 400 23.72 13.13 -2.49
CA GLU A 400 24.26 12.49 -1.29
C GLU A 400 25.06 11.20 -1.59
N GLY A 401 25.10 10.77 -2.85
CA GLY A 401 25.97 9.69 -3.34
C GLY A 401 25.30 8.33 -3.52
N TYR A 402 23.98 8.26 -3.36
CA TYR A 402 23.18 7.08 -3.68
C TYR A 402 22.86 7.02 -5.18
N GLN A 403 22.51 5.84 -5.69
CA GLN A 403 22.10 5.66 -7.09
C GLN A 403 20.64 5.22 -7.15
N ALA A 404 19.79 6.02 -7.80
CA ALA A 404 18.41 5.64 -8.11
C ALA A 404 18.33 4.95 -9.47
N GLU A 405 18.24 3.63 -9.49
CA GLU A 405 18.07 2.84 -10.72
C GLU A 405 16.59 2.73 -11.08
N ARG A 406 16.22 3.06 -12.32
CA ARG A 406 14.85 2.86 -12.82
C ARG A 406 14.61 1.38 -13.10
N ILE A 407 13.60 0.81 -12.44
CA ILE A 407 13.15 -0.57 -12.60
C ILE A 407 12.01 -0.67 -13.60
N HIS A 408 11.06 0.29 -13.55
CA HIS A 408 9.91 0.36 -14.45
C HIS A 408 9.66 1.79 -14.92
#